data_AF-A0A6C1BRW6-F1
#
_entry.id   AF-A0A6C1BRW6-F1
#
_cell.length_a   1.000
_cell.length_b   1.000
_cell.length_c   1.000
_cell.angle_alpha   90.00
_cell.angle_beta   90.00
_cell.angle_gamma   90.00
#
_symmetry.space_group_name_H-M   'P 1'
#
loop_
_entity.id
_entity.type
_entity.pdbx_description
1 polymer ?
#
loop_
_entity_poly.entity_id
_entity_poly.type
_entity_poly.pdbx_seq_one_letter_code
_entity_poly.pdbx_strand_id
1 'polypeptide(L)'
;MKVVAKSVSIEVVGEIDRCHDGENSKFYCLPVRIHFENGEVKEYMLRAHGEPKTLKDFLENKKGLRDKMEKAFGLTEDGNIIYVGYLEESSGS
;
A
#
# COMPACT_ATOMS: atom_id res chain seq x y z
N MET A 1 17.50 8.20 0.92
CA MET A 1 17.09 6.83 1.29
C MET A 1 17.29 5.93 0.10
N LYS A 2 17.86 4.74 0.29
CA LYS A 2 18.05 3.73 -0.77
C LYS A 2 16.96 2.67 -0.64
N VAL A 3 16.29 2.36 -1.74
CA VAL A 3 15.36 1.22 -1.83
C VAL A 3 16.19 -0.04 -2.05
N VAL A 4 15.99 -1.05 -1.20
CA VAL A 4 16.70 -2.34 -1.23
C VAL A 4 15.87 -3.45 -1.88
N ALA A 5 14.54 -3.30 -1.93
CA ALA A 5 13.64 -4.24 -2.58
C ALA A 5 12.34 -3.56 -3.03
N LYS A 6 11.74 -3.99 -4.14
CA LYS A 6 10.41 -3.58 -4.57
C LYS A 6 9.36 -4.60 -4.16
N SER A 7 8.13 -4.14 -3.96
CA SER A 7 6.99 -5.00 -3.68
C SER A 7 6.63 -5.82 -4.91
N VAL A 8 6.26 -7.08 -4.67
CA VAL A 8 5.85 -8.02 -5.72
C VAL A 8 4.41 -8.49 -5.52
N SER A 9 3.92 -8.52 -4.28
CA SER A 9 2.53 -8.87 -3.99
C SER A 9 2.07 -8.26 -2.67
N ILE A 10 0.76 -8.12 -2.54
CA ILE A 10 0.08 -7.67 -1.33
C ILE A 10 -0.94 -8.72 -0.93
N GLU A 11 -0.76 -9.25 0.28
CA GLU A 11 -1.69 -10.16 0.95
C GLU A 11 -2.59 -9.37 1.89
N VAL A 12 -3.89 -9.60 1.81
CA VAL A 12 -4.88 -8.97 2.69
C VAL A 12 -5.03 -9.82 3.94
N VAL A 13 -4.74 -9.25 5.11
CA VAL A 13 -4.75 -9.99 6.39
C VAL A 13 -5.93 -9.63 7.29
N GLY A 14 -6.82 -8.75 6.85
CA GLY A 14 -8.02 -8.38 7.58
C GLY A 14 -9.03 -7.65 6.70
N GLU A 15 -9.98 -7.00 7.34
CA GLU A 15 -11.09 -6.31 6.69
C GLU A 15 -10.90 -4.79 6.71
N ILE A 16 -11.66 -4.10 5.84
CA ILE A 16 -11.67 -2.64 5.82
C ILE A 16 -12.44 -2.17 7.06
N ASP A 17 -11.76 -1.44 7.94
CA ASP A 17 -12.36 -0.85 9.13
C ASP A 17 -12.04 0.65 9.20
N ARG A 18 -12.75 1.40 10.05
CA ARG A 18 -12.33 2.78 10.34
C ARG A 18 -11.03 2.75 11.13
N CYS A 19 -10.10 3.66 10.82
CA CYS A 19 -8.89 3.77 11.63
C CYS A 19 -9.27 4.30 13.02
N HIS A 20 -9.03 3.54 14.09
CA HIS A 20 -9.42 3.89 15.46
C HIS A 20 -8.43 4.82 16.19
N ASP A 21 -7.48 5.39 15.45
CA ASP A 21 -6.48 6.32 15.97
C ASP A 21 -7.00 7.75 15.79
N GLY A 22 -7.10 8.54 16.87
CA GLY A 22 -7.89 9.78 16.95
C GLY A 22 -7.85 10.68 15.71
N GLU A 23 -6.66 11.17 15.32
CA GLU A 23 -6.46 12.03 14.13
C GLU A 23 -6.80 11.35 12.80
N ASN A 24 -6.76 10.02 12.78
CA ASN A 24 -7.00 9.18 11.62
C ASN A 24 -8.42 8.65 11.51
N SER A 25 -9.34 9.02 12.41
CA SER A 25 -10.76 8.57 12.41
C SER A 25 -11.53 8.86 11.11
N LYS A 26 -11.01 9.79 10.29
CA LYS A 26 -11.52 10.14 8.95
C LYS A 26 -11.07 9.19 7.84
N PHE A 27 -10.17 8.25 8.14
CA PHE A 27 -9.66 7.27 7.20
C PHE A 27 -10.26 5.89 7.46
N TYR A 28 -10.36 5.12 6.38
CA TYR A 28 -10.53 3.68 6.45
C TYR A 28 -9.16 3.02 6.32
N CYS A 29 -8.93 1.99 7.12
CA CYS A 29 -7.71 1.22 7.20
C CYS A 29 -7.97 -0.21 6.71
N LEU A 30 -7.02 -0.75 5.95
CA LEU A 30 -6.98 -2.16 5.57
C LEU A 30 -5.59 -2.72 5.93
N PRO A 31 -5.50 -3.63 6.90
CA PRO A 31 -4.23 -4.27 7.23
C PRO A 31 -3.84 -5.25 6.12
N VAL A 32 -2.59 -5.14 5.67
CA VAL A 32 -2.03 -5.96 4.59
C VAL A 32 -0.60 -6.41 4.93
N ARG A 33 -0.13 -7.44 4.25
CA ARG A 33 1.28 -7.84 4.22
C ARG A 33 1.83 -7.61 2.83
N ILE A 34 2.92 -6.85 2.75
CA ILE A 34 3.61 -6.58 1.50
C ILE A 34 4.78 -7.53 1.40
N HIS A 35 4.80 -8.32 0.32
CA HIS A 35 5.87 -9.22 -0.03
C HIS A 35 6.84 -8.47 -0.95
N PHE A 36 8.13 -8.51 -0.61
CA PHE A 36 9.20 -7.88 -1.36
C PHE A 36 10.05 -8.91 -2.11
N GLU A 37 10.66 -8.48 -3.21
CA GLU A 37 11.49 -9.36 -4.07
C GLU A 37 12.70 -9.96 -3.34
N ASN A 38 13.16 -9.35 -2.25
CA ASN A 38 14.24 -9.86 -1.40
C ASN A 38 13.77 -10.96 -0.41
N GLY A 39 12.51 -11.37 -0.48
CA GLY A 39 11.90 -12.37 0.39
C GLY A 39 11.37 -11.80 1.72
N GLU A 40 11.55 -10.51 1.99
CA GLU A 40 10.97 -9.90 3.18
C GLU A 40 9.46 -9.73 3.07
N VAL A 41 8.78 -9.89 4.21
CA VAL A 41 7.35 -9.63 4.36
C VAL A 41 7.20 -8.63 5.48
N LYS A 42 6.50 -7.52 5.20
CA LYS A 42 6.25 -6.47 6.18
C LYS A 42 4.76 -6.20 6.30
N GLU A 43 4.32 -5.99 7.52
CA GLU A 43 2.95 -5.54 7.80
C GLU A 43 2.83 -4.06 7.45
N TYR A 44 1.75 -3.72 6.76
CA TYR A 44 1.46 -2.38 6.32
C TYR A 44 -0.03 -2.10 6.42
N MET A 45 -0.39 -0.83 6.47
CA MET A 45 -1.78 -0.40 6.61
C MET A 45 -2.12 0.51 5.45
N LEU A 46 -2.91 0.00 4.50
CA LEU A 46 -3.46 0.83 3.44
C LEU A 46 -4.53 1.74 4.05
N ARG A 47 -4.50 3.02 3.67
CA ARG A 47 -5.43 4.03 4.18
C ARG A 47 -6.16 4.69 3.02
N ALA A 48 -7.47 4.88 3.15
CA ALA A 48 -8.27 5.69 2.24
C ALA A 48 -8.98 6.81 2.99
N HIS A 49 -8.91 8.02 2.45
CA HIS A 49 -9.46 9.21 3.09
C HIS A 49 -10.95 9.38 2.78
N GLY A 50 -11.77 9.59 3.81
CA GLY A 50 -13.19 9.91 3.69
C GLY A 50 -14.08 8.72 3.31
N GLU A 51 -13.71 7.95 2.28
CA GLU A 51 -14.48 6.82 1.78
C GLU A 51 -13.60 5.56 1.61
N PRO A 52 -14.12 4.36 1.90
CA PRO A 52 -13.39 3.11 1.72
C PRO A 52 -13.34 2.66 0.26
N LYS A 53 -13.85 3.47 -0.68
CA LYS A 53 -14.03 3.10 -2.09
C LYS A 53 -12.73 2.63 -2.73
N THR A 54 -11.62 3.34 -2.52
CA THR A 54 -10.31 2.94 -3.06
C THR A 54 -9.83 1.60 -2.51
N LEU A 55 -10.11 1.31 -1.22
CA LEU A 55 -9.77 0.02 -0.63
C LEU A 55 -10.66 -1.10 -1.18
N LYS A 56 -11.96 -0.83 -1.39
CA LYS A 56 -12.88 -1.78 -2.03
C LYS A 56 -12.47 -2.06 -3.48
N ASP A 57 -12.20 -1.03 -4.26
CA ASP A 57 -11.72 -1.13 -5.63
C ASP A 57 -10.39 -1.91 -5.69
N PHE A 58 -9.52 -1.79 -4.67
CA PHE A 58 -8.30 -2.59 -4.54
C PHE A 58 -8.62 -4.08 -4.29
N LEU A 59 -9.53 -4.39 -3.35
CA LEU A 59 -9.95 -5.77 -3.06
C LEU A 59 -10.58 -6.46 -4.28
N GLU A 60 -11.40 -5.73 -5.03
CA GLU A 60 -12.07 -6.21 -6.24
C GLU A 60 -11.16 -6.21 -7.49
N ASN A 61 -9.90 -5.76 -7.34
CA ASN A 61 -8.97 -5.49 -8.44
C ASN A 61 -9.58 -4.69 -9.61
N LYS A 62 -10.42 -3.70 -9.27
CA LYS A 62 -11.15 -2.94 -10.28
C LYS A 62 -10.17 -2.11 -11.10
N LYS A 63 -10.27 -2.22 -12.43
CA LYS A 63 -9.37 -1.57 -13.39
C LYS A 63 -7.88 -1.92 -13.18
N GLY A 64 -7.56 -3.08 -12.59
CA GLY A 64 -6.17 -3.48 -12.32
C GLY A 64 -5.51 -2.68 -11.19
N LEU A 65 -6.31 -2.10 -10.28
CA LEU A 65 -5.79 -1.28 -9.18
C LEU A 65 -4.87 -2.10 -8.26
N ARG A 66 -5.21 -3.37 -7.99
CA ARG A 66 -4.39 -4.25 -7.15
C ARG A 66 -3.04 -4.49 -7.80
N ASP A 67 -3.02 -4.90 -9.08
CA ASP A 67 -1.77 -5.16 -9.82
C ASP A 67 -0.83 -3.95 -9.83
N LYS A 68 -1.39 -2.74 -9.96
CA LYS A 68 -0.62 -1.49 -9.90
C LYS A 68 -0.05 -1.27 -8.50
N MET A 69 -0.88 -1.40 -7.47
CA MET A 69 -0.46 -1.20 -6.08
C MET A 69 0.57 -2.23 -5.62
N GLU A 70 0.47 -3.48 -6.07
CA GLU A 70 1.41 -4.55 -5.73
C GLU A 70 2.85 -4.24 -6.15
N LYS A 71 3.05 -3.36 -7.13
CA LYS A 71 4.38 -2.93 -7.62
C LYS A 71 4.76 -1.51 -7.17
N ALA A 72 3.91 -0.88 -6.37
CA ALA A 72 4.01 0.53 -6.03
C ALA A 72 4.73 0.81 -4.71
N PHE A 73 5.27 -0.21 -4.02
CA PHE A 73 5.97 -0.03 -2.75
C PHE A 73 7.45 -0.44 -2.85
N GLY A 74 8.28 0.26 -2.09
CA GLY A 74 9.71 -0.02 -1.95
C GLY A 74 10.05 -0.18 -0.47
N LEU A 75 10.86 -1.19 -0.17
CA LEU A 75 11.48 -1.37 1.14
C LEU A 75 12.80 -0.64 1.15
N THR A 76 13.03 0.17 2.17
CA THR A 76 14.29 0.90 2.37
C THR A 76 15.24 0.10 3.25
N GLU A 77 16.54 0.40 3.18
CA GLU A 77 17.57 -0.28 3.99
C GLU A 77 17.34 -0.18 5.50
N ASP A 78 16.63 0.87 5.94
CA ASP A 78 16.23 1.11 7.33
C ASP A 78 14.96 0.31 7.74
N GLY A 79 14.42 -0.50 6.83
CA GLY A 79 13.22 -1.31 7.06
C GLY A 79 11.88 -0.58 6.89
N ASN A 80 11.90 0.68 6.44
CA ASN A 80 10.68 1.45 6.18
C ASN A 80 10.10 1.13 4.80
N ILE A 81 8.77 1.08 4.71
CA ILE A 81 8.02 0.96 3.46
C ILE A 81 7.70 2.36 2.93
N ILE A 82 8.05 2.62 1.68
CA ILE A 82 7.71 3.86 0.96
C ILE A 82 6.90 3.55 -0.29
N TYR A 83 6.04 4.48 -0.70
CA TYR A 83 5.33 4.40 -1.97
C TYR A 83 6.24 4.88 -3.11
N VAL A 84 6.64 3.96 -3.99
CA VAL A 84 7.48 4.23 -5.18
C VAL A 84 6.67 4.41 -6.45
N GLY A 85 5.38 4.06 -6.44
CA GLY A 85 4.49 4.16 -7.60
C GLY A 85 4.28 5.58 -8.15
N TYR A 86 4.83 6.61 -7.49
CA TYR A 86 4.78 8.01 -7.94
C TYR A 86 6.10 8.52 -8.53
N LEU A 87 7.14 7.69 -8.68
CA LEU A 87 8.41 8.11 -9.29
C LEU A 87 8.42 8.02 -10.83
N GLU A 88 7.41 7.41 -11.44
CA GLU A 88 7.30 7.30 -12.92
C GLU A 88 6.34 8.32 -13.55
N GLU A 89 5.45 8.96 -12.80
CA GLU A 89 4.42 9.87 -13.35
C GLU A 89 4.67 11.36 -13.05
N SER A 90 5.77 11.70 -12.37
CA SER A 90 6.14 13.09 -12.07
C SER A 90 7.24 13.64 -12.98
N SER A 91 7.37 13.11 -14.20
CA SER A 91 8.15 13.70 -15.31
C SER A 91 7.23 14.17 -16.45
N GLY A 92 6.06 14.70 -16.09
CA GLY A 92 5.05 15.19 -17.03
C GLY A 92 4.16 16.26 -16.43
N SER A 93 4.70 17.45 -16.20
CA SER A 93 4.00 18.74 -16.26
C SER A 93 5.01 19.86 -16.46
#